data_AF-A0A7V2UAH0-F1
#
_entry.id   AF-A0A7V2UAH0-F1
#
_cell.length_a   1.000
_cell.length_b   1.000
_cell.length_c   1.000
_cell.angle_alpha   90.00
_cell.angle_beta   90.00
_cell.angle_gamma   90.00
#
_symmetry.space_group_name_H-M   'P 1'
#
loop_
_entity.id
_entity.type
_entity.pdbx_description
1 polymer ?
#
loop_
_entity_poly.entity_id
_entity_poly.type
_entity_poly.pdbx_seq_one_letter_code
_entity_poly.pdbx_strand_id
1 'polypeptide(L)'
;MARRDDFDRSVPLPPGLTVMAIEKAVDYVEREAAEFVEVYLEQANVFSALVGIFAARALDANSVCEKHRHTDLAQTRFPDLKRRGSGNNPPPEHCLECKASKRPWAVQSHYDHPGWYIIWRYLVDPTCSLEPGRPVIIWRVDVAFFERSDWKYEGSRAGAGGGGRTHTFGISNPAAKLRGKAVYARSDVAVVRSKAVPRNGV
;
A
#
# COMPACT_ATOMS: atom_id res chain seq x y z
N MET A 1 -16.80 -4.23 -5.17
CA MET A 1 -16.06 -5.27 -5.93
C MET A 1 -15.23 -4.54 -6.97
N ALA A 2 -13.96 -4.91 -7.12
CA ALA A 2 -13.08 -4.26 -8.09
C ALA A 2 -13.62 -4.46 -9.52
N ARG A 3 -13.78 -3.37 -10.28
CA ARG A 3 -14.26 -3.44 -11.68
C ARG A 3 -13.06 -3.72 -12.59
N ARG A 4 -13.21 -4.65 -13.53
CA ARG A 4 -12.12 -5.04 -14.43
C ARG A 4 -11.59 -3.90 -15.28
N ASP A 5 -12.45 -2.97 -15.66
CA ASP A 5 -12.10 -1.81 -16.49
C ASP A 5 -11.32 -0.73 -15.72
N ASP A 6 -11.29 -0.81 -14.39
CA ASP A 6 -10.49 0.08 -13.53
C ASP A 6 -9.02 -0.37 -13.42
N PHE A 7 -8.61 -1.45 -14.10
CA PHE A 7 -7.23 -1.96 -14.10
C PHE A 7 -6.44 -1.57 -15.36
N ASP A 8 -5.25 -1.01 -15.15
CA ASP A 8 -4.28 -0.73 -16.20
C ASP A 8 -3.22 -1.83 -16.28
N ARG A 9 -3.33 -2.66 -17.32
CA ARG A 9 -2.40 -3.79 -17.55
C ARG A 9 -1.05 -3.36 -18.14
N SER A 10 -0.88 -2.08 -18.50
CA SER A 10 0.38 -1.55 -19.03
C SER A 10 1.38 -1.18 -17.92
N VAL A 11 0.93 -1.07 -16.67
CA VAL A 11 1.79 -0.76 -15.53
C VAL A 11 2.75 -1.91 -15.24
N PRO A 12 4.07 -1.68 -15.17
CA PRO A 12 5.03 -2.70 -14.80
C PRO A 12 4.77 -3.25 -13.39
N LEU A 13 4.84 -4.58 -13.25
CA LEU A 13 4.66 -5.29 -12.00
C LEU A 13 5.95 -6.03 -11.58
N PRO A 14 6.13 -6.31 -10.27
CA PRO A 14 7.16 -7.21 -9.79
C PRO A 14 7.14 -8.55 -10.55
N PRO A 15 8.29 -9.20 -10.76
CA PRO A 15 8.37 -10.46 -11.51
C PRO A 15 7.37 -11.51 -11.03
N GLY A 16 6.42 -11.84 -11.91
CA GLY A 16 5.39 -12.86 -11.68
C GLY A 16 4.16 -12.41 -10.88
N LEU A 17 4.14 -11.17 -10.35
CA LEU A 17 2.90 -10.60 -9.82
C LEU A 17 1.92 -10.31 -10.97
N THR A 18 0.64 -10.63 -10.77
CA THR A 18 -0.39 -10.48 -11.80
C THR A 18 -1.47 -9.51 -11.36
N VAL A 19 -2.12 -8.87 -12.35
CA VAL A 19 -3.29 -8.02 -12.11
C VAL A 19 -4.41 -8.79 -11.40
N MET A 20 -4.64 -10.05 -11.76
CA MET A 20 -5.63 -10.92 -11.11
C MET A 20 -5.34 -11.12 -9.60
N ALA A 21 -4.07 -11.22 -9.20
CA ALA A 21 -3.72 -11.31 -7.78
C ALA A 21 -4.04 -10.01 -7.03
N ILE A 22 -3.83 -8.86 -7.69
CA ILE A 22 -4.15 -7.53 -7.13
C ILE A 22 -5.66 -7.34 -7.04
N GLU A 23 -6.43 -7.76 -8.05
CA GLU A 23 -7.90 -7.77 -8.05
C GLU A 23 -8.46 -8.55 -6.85
N LYS A 24 -8.02 -9.79 -6.66
CA LYS A 24 -8.40 -10.60 -5.49
C LYS A 24 -8.00 -9.95 -4.17
N ALA A 25 -6.84 -9.30 -4.13
CA ALA A 25 -6.36 -8.61 -2.94
C ALA A 25 -7.19 -7.36 -2.62
N VAL A 26 -7.64 -6.59 -3.62
CA VAL A 26 -8.58 -5.46 -3.40
C VAL A 26 -9.85 -5.97 -2.72
N ASP A 27 -10.49 -6.99 -3.28
CA ASP A 27 -11.76 -7.51 -2.73
C ASP A 27 -11.58 -8.07 -1.32
N TYR A 28 -10.46 -8.75 -1.06
CA TYR A 28 -10.10 -9.26 0.26
C TYR A 28 -9.92 -8.12 1.26
N VAL A 29 -9.10 -7.12 0.93
CA VAL A 29 -8.79 -6.00 1.82
C VAL A 29 -10.04 -5.21 2.18
N GLU A 30 -10.89 -4.89 1.21
CA GLU A 30 -12.15 -4.18 1.48
C GLU A 30 -13.06 -4.95 2.44
N ARG A 31 -13.13 -6.28 2.29
CA ARG A 31 -13.95 -7.13 3.16
C ARG A 31 -13.40 -7.19 4.57
N GLU A 32 -12.11 -7.52 4.73
CA GLU A 32 -11.54 -7.70 6.07
C GLU A 32 -11.41 -6.37 6.83
N ALA A 33 -11.09 -5.28 6.13
CA ALA A 33 -10.94 -3.98 6.77
C ALA A 33 -12.28 -3.37 7.22
N ALA A 34 -13.41 -3.82 6.66
CA ALA A 34 -14.75 -3.36 7.05
C ALA A 34 -15.06 -3.62 8.53
N GLU A 35 -14.53 -4.72 9.09
CA GLU A 35 -14.69 -5.08 10.51
C GLU A 35 -13.93 -4.13 11.46
N PHE A 36 -13.06 -3.26 10.94
CA PHE A 36 -12.18 -2.39 11.73
C PHE A 36 -12.43 -0.91 11.48
N VAL A 37 -13.60 -0.52 10.95
CA VAL A 37 -13.96 0.88 10.70
C VAL A 37 -13.82 1.75 11.96
N GLU A 38 -14.17 1.23 13.13
CA GLU A 38 -13.98 1.95 14.40
C GLU A 38 -12.50 2.29 14.67
N VAL A 39 -11.57 1.39 14.31
CA VAL A 39 -10.13 1.65 14.43
C VAL A 39 -9.71 2.82 13.52
N TYR A 40 -10.36 3.00 12.37
CA TYR A 40 -10.09 4.17 11.53
C TYR A 40 -10.52 5.48 12.20
N LEU A 41 -11.69 5.48 12.83
CA LEU A 41 -12.26 6.66 13.50
C LEU A 41 -11.40 7.08 14.70
N GLU A 42 -10.91 6.10 15.46
CA GLU A 42 -10.05 6.33 16.63
C GLU A 42 -8.59 6.59 16.25
N GLN A 43 -8.02 5.76 15.35
CA GLN A 43 -6.59 5.73 15.04
C GLN A 43 -6.30 5.42 13.56
N ALA A 44 -6.59 6.38 12.68
CA ALA A 44 -6.40 6.23 11.23
C ALA A 44 -5.01 5.74 10.77
N ASN A 45 -3.94 6.03 11.53
CA ASN A 45 -2.59 5.53 11.21
C ASN A 45 -2.45 4.02 11.48
N VAL A 46 -3.05 3.53 12.57
CA VAL A 46 -3.12 2.08 12.86
C VAL A 46 -3.98 1.39 11.81
N PHE A 47 -5.09 2.01 11.40
CA PHE A 47 -5.92 1.47 10.32
C PHE A 47 -5.16 1.36 8.98
N SER A 48 -4.30 2.33 8.64
CA SER A 48 -3.40 2.19 7.47
C SER A 48 -2.48 0.97 7.59
N ALA A 49 -1.95 0.68 8.79
CA ALA A 49 -1.15 -0.53 9.00
C ALA A 49 -1.98 -1.81 8.80
N LEU A 50 -3.22 -1.85 9.31
CA LEU A 50 -4.13 -3.00 9.10
C LEU A 50 -4.41 -3.24 7.61
N VAL A 51 -4.71 -2.19 6.83
CA VAL A 51 -4.92 -2.30 5.38
C VAL A 51 -3.68 -2.89 4.70
N GLY A 52 -2.48 -2.43 5.06
CA GLY A 52 -1.21 -2.98 4.54
C GLY A 52 -1.02 -4.46 4.91
N ILE A 53 -1.34 -4.85 6.14
CA ILE A 53 -1.26 -6.25 6.62
C ILE A 53 -2.23 -7.16 5.87
N PHE A 54 -3.48 -6.73 5.69
CA PHE A 54 -4.47 -7.50 4.93
C PHE A 54 -4.07 -7.65 3.47
N ALA A 55 -3.53 -6.59 2.86
CA ALA A 55 -3.02 -6.65 1.50
C ALA A 55 -1.85 -7.64 1.37
N ALA A 56 -0.86 -7.56 2.27
CA ALA A 56 0.27 -8.48 2.27
C ALA A 56 -0.19 -9.94 2.44
N ARG A 57 -1.16 -10.18 3.35
CA ARG A 57 -1.77 -11.50 3.53
C ARG A 57 -2.51 -11.99 2.28
N ALA A 58 -3.25 -11.12 1.61
CA ALA A 58 -3.97 -11.48 0.39
C ALA A 58 -3.02 -11.85 -0.74
N LEU A 59 -1.93 -11.09 -0.91
CA LEU A 59 -0.91 -11.36 -1.91
C LEU A 59 -0.11 -12.64 -1.61
N ASP A 60 0.25 -12.90 -0.36
CA ASP A 60 0.90 -14.14 0.07
C ASP A 60 0.07 -15.38 -0.30
N ALA A 61 -1.26 -15.29 -0.18
CA ALA A 61 -2.18 -16.38 -0.49
C ALA A 61 -2.50 -16.52 -2.00
N ASN A 62 -2.49 -15.42 -2.77
CA ASN A 62 -3.04 -15.39 -4.13
C ASN A 62 -2.03 -15.06 -5.23
N SER A 63 -0.74 -14.92 -4.90
CA SER A 63 0.31 -14.54 -5.86
C SER A 63 1.57 -15.40 -5.74
N VAL A 64 2.58 -15.06 -6.55
CA VAL A 64 3.93 -15.66 -6.47
C VAL A 64 4.77 -15.10 -5.32
N CYS A 65 4.26 -14.11 -4.59
CA CYS A 65 4.91 -13.56 -3.42
C CYS A 65 4.60 -14.41 -2.19
N GLU A 66 5.51 -14.41 -1.23
CA GLU A 66 5.32 -15.01 0.09
C GLU A 66 5.79 -14.06 1.18
N LYS A 67 5.23 -14.18 2.38
CA LYS A 67 5.71 -13.40 3.53
C LYS A 67 7.19 -13.62 3.79
N HIS A 68 7.93 -12.52 3.95
CA HIS A 68 9.31 -12.62 4.39
C HIS A 68 9.33 -13.03 5.88
N ARG A 69 9.90 -14.21 6.14
CA ARG A 69 10.09 -14.73 7.50
C ARG A 69 11.35 -14.08 8.07
N HIS A 70 11.17 -12.99 8.79
CA HIS A 70 12.22 -12.42 9.65
C HIS A 70 12.42 -13.38 10.81
N THR A 71 13.47 -14.22 10.75
CA THR A 71 13.66 -15.33 11.71
C THR A 71 13.94 -14.85 13.13
N ASP A 72 14.31 -13.58 13.32
CA ASP A 72 14.99 -13.19 14.56
C ASP A 72 14.29 -12.10 15.39
N LEU A 73 13.36 -11.27 14.90
CA LEU A 73 12.68 -10.23 15.70
C LEU A 73 11.31 -9.80 15.11
N ALA A 74 10.40 -9.32 15.95
CA ALA A 74 9.02 -8.92 15.62
C ALA A 74 8.91 -7.88 14.47
N GLN A 75 8.28 -8.31 13.37
CA GLN A 75 7.50 -7.58 12.33
C GLN A 75 7.73 -6.06 12.13
N THR A 76 8.95 -5.61 11.90
CA THR A 76 9.20 -4.20 11.50
C THR A 76 10.24 -4.04 10.41
N ARG A 77 10.64 -5.10 9.68
CA ARG A 77 11.69 -5.02 8.64
C ARG A 77 11.13 -5.15 7.23
N PHE A 78 11.71 -4.37 6.32
CA PHE A 78 11.55 -4.53 4.88
C PHE A 78 12.21 -5.84 4.39
N PRO A 79 11.66 -6.51 3.36
CA PRO A 79 10.33 -6.29 2.79
C PRO A 79 9.25 -7.05 3.56
N ASP A 80 7.99 -6.64 3.42
CA ASP A 80 6.84 -7.42 3.87
C ASP A 80 6.75 -8.78 3.16
N LEU A 81 6.96 -8.77 1.84
CA LEU A 81 6.87 -9.91 0.95
C LEU A 81 8.13 -10.09 0.10
N LYS A 82 8.41 -11.32 -0.29
CA LYS A 82 9.44 -11.66 -1.27
C LYS A 82 8.89 -12.59 -2.34
N ARG A 83 9.51 -12.67 -3.51
CA ARG A 83 9.17 -13.69 -4.51
C ARG A 83 9.44 -15.08 -3.93
N ARG A 84 8.48 -16.00 -4.05
CA ARG A 84 8.64 -17.38 -3.57
C ARG A 84 9.88 -18.03 -4.17
N GLY A 85 10.69 -18.66 -3.30
CA GLY A 85 11.94 -19.32 -3.71
C GLY A 85 13.16 -18.39 -3.89
N SER A 86 13.05 -17.10 -3.57
CA SER A 86 14.17 -16.14 -3.66
C SER A 86 15.19 -16.19 -2.51
N GLY A 87 15.07 -17.18 -1.60
CA GLY A 87 15.96 -17.32 -0.45
C GLY A 87 15.67 -16.32 0.68
N ASN A 88 16.53 -16.27 1.70
CA ASN A 88 16.33 -15.41 2.88
C ASN A 88 16.77 -13.96 2.67
N ASN A 89 17.71 -13.72 1.76
CA ASN A 89 18.22 -12.40 1.42
C ASN A 89 17.95 -12.12 -0.06
N PRO A 90 16.67 -11.90 -0.45
CA PRO A 90 16.32 -11.62 -1.84
C PRO A 90 16.94 -10.30 -2.32
N PRO A 91 17.31 -10.20 -3.61
CA PRO A 91 17.69 -8.92 -4.19
C PRO A 91 16.46 -8.00 -4.33
N PRO A 92 16.64 -6.67 -4.45
CA PRO A 92 15.56 -5.67 -4.48
C PRO A 92 14.42 -5.97 -5.46
N GLU A 93 14.71 -6.53 -6.63
CA GLU A 93 13.75 -6.87 -7.69
C GLU A 93 12.79 -7.99 -7.27
N HIS A 94 13.15 -8.73 -6.22
CA HIS A 94 12.37 -9.81 -5.62
C HIS A 94 11.73 -9.40 -4.29
N CYS A 95 11.95 -8.17 -3.82
CA CYS A 95 11.35 -7.60 -2.62
C CYS A 95 10.07 -6.84 -2.97
N LEU A 96 9.02 -7.00 -2.15
CA LEU A 96 7.76 -6.27 -2.28
C LEU A 96 7.28 -5.78 -0.91
N GLU A 97 7.23 -4.46 -0.75
CA GLU A 97 6.69 -3.80 0.45
C GLU A 97 5.24 -3.38 0.24
N CYS A 98 4.39 -3.64 1.23
CA CYS A 98 2.99 -3.24 1.24
C CYS A 98 2.80 -2.00 2.11
N LYS A 99 2.34 -0.91 1.51
CA LYS A 99 1.98 0.32 2.25
C LYS A 99 0.54 0.69 1.98
N ALA A 100 -0.16 1.20 2.98
CA ALA A 100 -1.47 1.81 2.76
C ALA A 100 -1.46 3.26 3.21
N SER A 101 -2.30 4.07 2.56
CA SER A 101 -2.42 5.48 2.91
C SER A 101 -3.70 6.07 2.34
N LYS A 102 -4.42 6.81 3.19
CA LYS A 102 -5.60 7.59 2.80
C LYS A 102 -5.28 8.82 1.94
N ARG A 103 -4.00 9.21 1.87
CA ARG A 103 -3.56 10.37 1.08
C ARG A 103 -3.16 9.90 -0.32
N PRO A 104 -3.58 10.58 -1.40
CA PRO A 104 -3.26 10.17 -2.78
C PRO A 104 -1.77 10.04 -3.09
N TRP A 105 -0.93 10.88 -2.48
CA TRP A 105 0.48 11.01 -2.85
C TRP A 105 1.45 10.81 -1.68
N ALA A 106 0.98 10.53 -0.47
CA ALA A 106 1.86 10.38 0.69
C ALA A 106 2.17 8.91 0.96
N VAL A 107 3.45 8.57 1.03
CA VAL A 107 3.94 7.26 1.45
C VAL A 107 5.04 7.51 2.47
N GLN A 108 4.95 6.80 3.60
CA GLN A 108 6.01 6.79 4.60
C GLN A 108 6.50 5.36 4.75
N SER A 109 7.81 5.23 4.79
CA SER A 109 8.50 3.97 5.03
C SER A 109 9.40 4.13 6.25
N HIS A 110 9.66 3.01 6.90
CA HIS A 110 10.65 2.94 7.97
C HIS A 110 12.07 2.70 7.47
N TYR A 111 12.21 2.47 6.17
CA TYR A 111 13.49 2.22 5.49
C TYR A 111 13.55 2.91 4.13
N ASP A 112 14.76 3.23 3.69
CA ASP A 112 15.11 3.76 2.37
C ASP A 112 15.53 2.65 1.39
N HIS A 113 15.11 1.40 1.64
CA HIS A 113 15.55 0.25 0.84
C HIS A 113 14.99 0.29 -0.58
N PRO A 114 15.82 -0.04 -1.59
CA PRO A 114 15.36 -0.24 -2.94
C PRO A 114 14.50 -1.51 -3.03
N GLY A 115 13.54 -1.49 -3.95
CA GLY A 115 12.66 -2.63 -4.22
C GLY A 115 11.28 -2.20 -4.71
N TRP A 116 10.39 -3.17 -4.87
CA TRP A 116 9.01 -2.88 -5.25
C TRP A 116 8.18 -2.45 -4.05
N TYR A 117 7.30 -1.47 -4.29
CA TYR A 117 6.31 -1.00 -3.34
C TYR A 117 4.94 -1.08 -4.00
N ILE A 118 3.99 -1.70 -3.31
CA ILE A 118 2.57 -1.68 -3.65
C ILE A 118 1.83 -0.84 -2.62
N ILE A 119 1.17 0.21 -3.10
CA ILE A 119 0.58 1.24 -2.26
C ILE A 119 -0.94 1.24 -2.41
N TRP A 120 -1.63 0.85 -1.34
CA TRP A 120 -3.07 0.72 -1.26
C TRP A 120 -3.69 2.04 -0.79
N ARG A 121 -4.37 2.73 -1.70
CA ARG A 121 -5.10 3.96 -1.39
C ARG A 121 -6.53 3.61 -1.04
N TYR A 122 -6.91 3.95 0.18
CA TYR A 122 -8.22 3.62 0.71
C TYR A 122 -9.04 4.86 1.08
N LEU A 123 -10.35 4.67 1.09
CA LEU A 123 -11.37 5.54 1.66
C LEU A 123 -12.12 4.75 2.72
N VAL A 124 -12.60 5.45 3.75
CA VAL A 124 -13.59 4.92 4.68
C VAL A 124 -14.85 5.75 4.48
N ASP A 125 -15.91 5.09 4.06
CA ASP A 125 -17.24 5.64 3.81
C ASP A 125 -18.28 4.87 4.64
N PRO A 126 -18.47 5.23 5.92
CA PRO A 126 -19.40 4.53 6.80
C PRO A 126 -20.85 4.53 6.29
N THR A 127 -21.20 5.48 5.41
CA THR A 127 -22.55 5.58 4.83
C THR A 127 -22.77 4.63 3.65
N CYS A 128 -21.71 3.97 3.17
CA CYS A 128 -21.73 3.11 1.97
C CYS A 128 -22.32 3.80 0.74
N SER A 129 -22.14 5.13 0.64
CA SER A 129 -22.66 5.97 -0.45
C SER A 129 -21.98 5.71 -1.79
N LEU A 130 -20.70 5.32 -1.76
CA LEU A 130 -19.91 5.00 -2.95
C LEU A 130 -20.15 3.57 -3.47
N GLU A 131 -20.42 2.64 -2.57
CA GLU A 131 -20.62 1.23 -2.89
C GLU A 131 -21.42 0.57 -1.75
N PRO A 132 -22.64 0.05 -2.02
CA PRO A 132 -23.46 -0.57 -0.99
C PRO A 132 -22.77 -1.71 -0.25
N GLY A 133 -22.84 -1.69 1.09
CA GLY A 133 -22.23 -2.72 1.94
C GLY A 133 -20.69 -2.72 1.96
N ARG A 134 -20.04 -1.65 1.46
CA ARG A 134 -18.59 -1.50 1.43
C ARG A 134 -18.16 -0.22 2.13
N PRO A 135 -18.02 -0.25 3.47
CA PRO A 135 -17.62 0.92 4.24
C PRO A 135 -16.14 1.26 4.11
N VAL A 136 -15.34 0.35 3.54
CA VAL A 136 -13.93 0.56 3.20
C VAL A 136 -13.76 0.27 1.73
N ILE A 137 -13.15 1.22 1.01
CA ILE A 137 -12.98 1.15 -0.43
C ILE A 137 -11.51 1.34 -0.75
N ILE A 138 -10.91 0.39 -1.47
CA ILE A 138 -9.66 0.65 -2.17
C ILE A 138 -10.04 1.36 -3.46
N TRP A 139 -9.59 2.60 -3.62
CA TRP A 139 -9.91 3.39 -4.81
C TRP A 139 -8.73 3.50 -5.78
N ARG A 140 -7.52 3.18 -5.33
CA ARG A 140 -6.33 3.17 -6.16
C ARG A 140 -5.25 2.26 -5.58
N VAL A 141 -4.52 1.56 -6.45
CA VAL A 141 -3.33 0.79 -6.09
C VAL A 141 -2.19 1.24 -7.00
N ASP A 142 -1.16 1.83 -6.42
CA ASP A 142 0.07 2.18 -7.13
C ASP A 142 1.12 1.07 -6.98
N VAL A 143 1.81 0.72 -8.05
CA VAL A 143 2.94 -0.23 -8.03
C VAL A 143 4.14 0.43 -8.68
N ALA A 144 5.24 0.53 -7.93
CA ALA A 144 6.47 1.14 -8.41
C ALA A 144 7.70 0.48 -7.78
N PHE A 145 8.79 0.42 -8.54
CA PHE A 145 10.11 0.16 -8.01
C PHE A 145 10.72 1.48 -7.57
N PHE A 146 11.24 1.54 -6.34
CA PHE A 146 11.96 2.70 -5.83
C PHE A 146 13.43 2.36 -5.65
N GLU A 147 14.28 3.33 -6.00
CA GLU A 147 15.70 3.30 -5.69
C GLU A 147 15.97 3.97 -4.35
N ARG A 148 17.14 3.71 -3.76
CA ARG A 148 17.55 4.38 -2.52
C ARG A 148 17.49 5.91 -2.63
N SER A 149 17.89 6.45 -3.78
CA SER A 149 17.89 7.89 -4.08
C SER A 149 16.48 8.50 -4.17
N ASP A 150 15.43 7.69 -4.29
CA ASP A 150 14.06 8.18 -4.32
C ASP A 150 13.55 8.55 -2.91
N TRP A 151 14.27 8.13 -1.86
CA TRP A 151 13.89 8.38 -0.48
C TRP A 151 14.54 9.65 0.06
N LYS A 152 13.78 10.39 0.87
CA LYS A 152 14.25 11.50 1.68
C LYS A 152 14.05 11.15 3.15
N TYR A 153 15.07 11.39 3.97
CA TYR A 153 14.94 11.24 5.42
C TYR A 153 14.07 12.37 5.98
N GLU A 154 13.00 12.02 6.70
CA GLU A 154 12.07 12.98 7.31
C GLU A 154 12.32 13.18 8.81
N GLY A 155 13.40 12.58 9.34
CA GLY A 155 13.78 12.67 10.76
C GLY A 155 13.05 11.69 11.67
N SER A 156 13.53 11.59 12.91
CA SER A 156 12.77 11.16 14.08
C SER A 156 12.56 12.39 14.96
N ARG A 157 11.33 12.62 15.47
CA ARG A 157 11.03 13.81 16.31
C ARG A 157 11.69 13.79 17.69
N ALA A 158 12.46 12.75 18.03
CA ALA A 158 13.27 12.69 19.24
C ALA A 158 14.71 13.02 18.85
N GLY A 159 15.28 14.07 19.45
CA GLY A 159 16.70 14.40 19.25
C GLY A 159 17.62 13.22 19.59
N ALA A 160 18.90 13.36 19.24
CA ALA A 160 19.90 12.28 19.22
C ALA A 160 20.08 11.47 20.52
N GLY A 161 19.53 11.89 21.67
CA GLY A 161 19.67 11.23 22.97
C GLY A 161 18.43 10.54 23.55
N GLY A 162 17.29 10.51 22.84
CA GLY A 162 16.04 9.91 23.35
C GLY A 162 15.68 8.60 22.65
N GLY A 163 15.66 7.49 23.39
CA GLY A 163 15.57 6.12 22.88
C GLY A 163 14.42 5.79 21.91
N GLY A 164 14.75 4.97 20.91
CA GLY A 164 13.91 3.83 20.48
C GLY A 164 12.83 4.03 19.41
N ARG A 165 12.71 5.18 18.71
CA ARG A 165 11.72 5.33 17.62
C ARG A 165 12.32 5.19 16.22
N THR A 166 11.63 4.41 15.40
CA THR A 166 11.92 4.03 14.02
C THR A 166 12.11 5.24 13.10
N HIS A 167 13.19 5.24 12.32
CA HIS A 167 13.45 6.24 11.27
C HIS A 167 12.25 6.33 10.31
N THR A 168 12.01 7.52 9.75
CA THR A 168 10.94 7.73 8.75
C THR A 168 11.53 8.32 7.48
N PHE A 169 11.14 7.73 6.36
CA PHE A 169 11.53 8.14 5.02
C PHE A 169 10.27 8.41 4.20
N GLY A 170 10.25 9.56 3.53
CA GLY A 170 9.26 9.89 2.52
C GLY A 170 9.83 9.71 1.12
N ILE A 171 8.97 9.61 0.12
CA ILE A 171 9.41 9.63 -1.29
C ILE A 171 9.66 11.09 -1.70
N SER A 172 10.77 11.35 -2.38
CA SER A 172 11.08 12.61 -3.05
C SER A 172 10.18 12.82 -4.27
N ASN A 173 9.50 13.96 -4.35
CA ASN A 173 8.56 14.30 -5.45
C ASN A 173 7.54 13.19 -5.76
N PRO A 174 6.72 12.77 -4.76
CA PRO A 174 5.93 11.55 -4.87
C PRO A 174 4.88 11.60 -5.97
N ALA A 175 4.27 12.76 -6.23
CA ALA A 175 3.29 12.92 -7.31
C ALA A 175 3.90 12.68 -8.70
N ALA A 176 5.17 13.03 -8.90
CA ALA A 176 5.87 12.75 -10.14
C ALA A 176 6.24 11.26 -10.24
N LYS A 177 6.75 10.68 -9.14
CA LYS A 177 7.18 9.28 -9.08
C LYS A 177 6.03 8.27 -9.20
N LEU A 178 4.85 8.60 -8.68
CA LEU A 178 3.66 7.76 -8.71
C LEU A 178 2.73 8.03 -9.92
N ARG A 179 3.07 9.00 -10.77
CA ARG A 179 2.30 9.26 -11.99
C ARG A 179 2.41 8.07 -12.93
N GLY A 180 1.26 7.58 -13.42
CA GLY A 180 1.20 6.42 -14.32
C GLY A 180 1.62 5.10 -13.67
N LYS A 181 1.61 5.02 -12.34
CA LYS A 181 1.94 3.80 -11.58
C LYS A 181 0.72 3.10 -11.00
N ALA A 182 -0.49 3.61 -11.29
CA ALA A 182 -1.72 3.03 -10.79
C ALA A 182 -2.12 1.81 -11.62
N VAL A 183 -1.90 0.60 -11.11
CA VAL A 183 -2.39 -0.64 -11.73
C VAL A 183 -3.90 -0.79 -11.58
N TYR A 184 -4.47 -0.17 -10.55
CA TYR A 184 -5.90 -0.10 -10.31
C TYR A 184 -6.26 1.32 -9.89
N ALA A 185 -7.32 1.89 -10.47
CA ALA A 185 -7.89 3.15 -10.04
C ALA A 185 -9.38 3.19 -10.39
N ARG A 186 -10.23 3.35 -9.38
CA ARG A 186 -11.68 3.47 -9.56
C ARG A 186 -12.01 4.67 -10.44
N SER A 187 -12.70 4.42 -11.54
CA SER A 187 -13.17 5.44 -12.48
C SER A 187 -14.19 6.41 -11.87
N ASP A 188 -14.87 6.05 -10.79
CA ASP A 188 -15.86 6.88 -10.08
C ASP A 188 -15.28 7.68 -8.89
N VAL A 189 -13.95 7.65 -8.69
CA VAL A 189 -13.25 8.46 -7.68
C VAL A 189 -12.33 9.46 -8.37
N ALA A 190 -12.33 10.71 -7.90
CA ALA A 190 -11.44 11.78 -8.34
C ALA A 190 -10.56 12.29 -7.20
N VAL A 191 -9.42 12.89 -7.54
CA VAL A 191 -8.56 13.58 -6.57
C VAL A 191 -8.79 15.09 -6.70
N VAL A 192 -9.46 15.68 -5.70
CA VAL A 192 -9.72 17.13 -5.62
C VAL A 192 -9.02 17.67 -4.38
N ARG A 193 -8.18 18.71 -4.55
CA ARG A 193 -7.42 19.33 -3.45
C ARG A 193 -6.69 18.30 -2.57
N SER A 194 -6.05 17.32 -3.20
CA SER A 194 -5.30 16.23 -2.53
C SER A 194 -6.15 15.29 -1.67
N LYS A 195 -7.47 15.24 -1.89
CA LYS A 195 -8.39 14.28 -1.27
C LYS A 195 -9.07 13.45 -2.36
N ALA A 196 -9.26 12.17 -2.09
CA ALA A 196 -10.11 11.32 -2.92
C ALA A 196 -11.58 11.63 -2.60
N VAL A 197 -12.39 11.88 -3.62
CA VAL A 197 -13.82 12.22 -3.55
C VAL A 197 -14.60 11.47 -4.63
N PRO A 198 -15.88 11.16 -4.41
CA PRO A 198 -16.75 10.63 -5.47
C PRO A 198 -16.81 11.58 -6.67
N ARG A 199 -16.75 11.08 -7.91
CA ARG A 199 -16.86 11.92 -9.12
C ARG A 199 -18.19 12.65 -9.24
N ASN A 200 -19.28 12.06 -8.75
CA ASN A 200 -20.61 12.70 -8.78
C ASN A 200 -20.71 13.90 -7.82
N GLY A 201 -19.70 14.15 -6.99
CA GLY A 201 -19.60 15.30 -6.11
C GLY A 201 -18.55 16.34 -6.54
N VAL A 202 -18.05 16.27 -7.78
CA VAL A 202 -17.10 17.22 -8.40
C VAL A 202 -17.79 18.09 -9.42
#